data_AF-A0A369IHM2-F1
#
_entry.id   AF-A0A369IHM2-F1
#
_cell.length_a   1.000
_cell.length_b   1.000
_cell.length_c   1.000
_cell.angle_alpha   90.00
_cell.angle_beta   90.00
_cell.angle_gamma   90.00
#
_symmetry.space_group_name_H-M   'P 1'
#
loop_
_entity.id
_entity.type
_entity.pdbx_description
1 polymer ?
#
loop_
_entity_poly.entity_id
_entity_poly.type
_entity_poly.pdbx_seq_one_letter_code
_entity_poly.pdbx_strand_id
1 'polypeptide(L)'
;MEGKSWNQITSGGLTVSTKTDCSSCWAESMDPLYKNFFFLTFYRYYETEPFGRNYFENLSFGAIPLRLGKFELLGKSYGACRPDTIPMAVFFTSEYDAGKDKYEVLKSEKNYILLNKLDKATGLVEGEFAATFIRVHKASDSAYPDTIRFQPSSFTAFVGAKE
;
A
#
# COMPACT_ATOMS: atom_id res chain seq x y z
N MET A 1 -8.83 -1.46 9.95
CA MET A 1 -9.95 -0.89 10.73
C MET A 1 -10.95 -2.00 11.03
N GLU A 2 -11.58 -2.00 12.20
CA GLU A 2 -12.54 -3.01 12.68
C GLU A 2 -13.74 -3.23 11.71
N GLY A 3 -13.54 -3.98 10.63
CA GLY A 3 -14.60 -4.41 9.71
C GLY A 3 -15.33 -3.31 8.91
N LYS A 4 -14.91 -2.04 8.99
CA LYS A 4 -15.56 -0.93 8.26
C LYS A 4 -15.13 -0.86 6.79
N SER A 5 -16.06 -0.47 5.91
CA SER A 5 -15.85 -0.36 4.46
C SER A 5 -14.76 0.67 4.12
N TRP A 6 -14.04 0.39 3.03
CA TRP A 6 -12.84 1.12 2.64
C TRP A 6 -13.10 2.58 2.24
N ASN A 7 -14.25 2.85 1.61
CA ASN A 7 -14.80 4.18 1.38
C ASN A 7 -15.97 4.40 2.36
N GLN A 8 -15.95 5.51 3.10
CA GLN A 8 -16.98 5.85 4.10
C GLN A 8 -17.08 7.36 4.28
N ILE A 9 -18.28 7.85 4.63
CA ILE A 9 -18.47 9.20 5.15
C ILE A 9 -18.24 9.11 6.66
N THR A 10 -17.33 9.92 7.19
CA THR A 10 -17.07 9.97 8.64
C THR A 10 -18.20 10.70 9.36
N SER A 11 -18.33 10.49 10.68
CA SER A 11 -19.34 11.15 11.51
C SER A 11 -19.24 12.70 11.49
N GLY A 12 -18.12 13.26 11.03
CA GLY A 12 -17.93 14.70 10.81
C GLY A 12 -18.31 15.20 9.41
N GLY A 13 -18.94 14.38 8.57
CA GLY A 13 -19.38 14.78 7.22
C GLY A 13 -18.28 14.77 6.16
N LEU A 14 -17.05 14.34 6.49
CA LEU A 14 -15.96 14.20 5.52
C LEU A 14 -16.09 12.90 4.74
N THR A 15 -16.05 12.99 3.40
CA THR A 15 -15.95 11.83 2.51
C THR A 15 -14.53 11.30 2.49
N VAL A 16 -14.37 9.99 2.67
CA VAL A 16 -13.09 9.31 2.49
C VAL A 16 -13.03 8.67 1.11
N SER A 17 -12.03 9.09 0.33
CA SER A 17 -11.75 8.55 -1.00
C SER A 17 -10.44 7.78 -1.02
N THR A 18 -10.39 6.76 -1.87
CA THR A 18 -9.21 5.92 -2.06
C THR A 18 -8.65 6.08 -3.46
N LYS A 19 -7.33 6.22 -3.56
CA LYS A 19 -6.61 6.11 -4.82
C LYS A 19 -5.67 4.92 -4.76
N THR A 20 -5.73 4.08 -5.78
CA THR A 20 -4.74 3.02 -6.03
C THR A 20 -3.73 3.51 -7.06
N ASP A 21 -2.45 3.40 -6.73
CA ASP A 21 -1.35 3.68 -7.64
C ASP A 21 -0.54 2.40 -7.81
N CYS A 22 -0.31 2.01 -9.06
CA CYS A 22 0.42 0.79 -9.39
C CYS A 22 1.37 1.12 -10.52
N SER A 23 2.65 1.11 -10.23
CA SER A 23 3.67 1.34 -11.24
C SER A 23 4.73 0.27 -11.15
N SER A 24 5.49 0.14 -12.23
CA SER A 24 6.40 -0.96 -12.37
C SER A 24 7.61 -0.61 -13.19
N CYS A 25 8.70 -1.22 -12.80
CA CYS A 25 10.03 -1.00 -13.32
C CYS A 25 10.32 -1.75 -14.62
N TRP A 26 9.37 -2.56 -15.09
CA TRP A 26 9.38 -3.10 -16.45
C TRP A 26 8.99 -2.07 -17.53
N ALA A 27 8.32 -0.97 -17.16
CA ALA A 27 7.79 0.04 -18.09
C ALA A 27 8.78 1.18 -18.35
N GLU A 28 9.87 1.24 -17.59
CA GLU A 28 10.95 2.22 -17.73
C GLU A 28 12.21 1.56 -18.30
N SER A 29 13.09 2.35 -18.93
CA SER A 29 14.39 1.89 -19.44
C SER A 29 15.37 1.65 -18.28
N MET A 30 15.06 0.72 -17.40
CA MET A 30 15.87 0.43 -16.23
C MET A 30 16.89 -0.67 -16.52
N ASP A 31 17.90 -0.78 -15.64
CA ASP A 31 18.84 -1.89 -15.64
C ASP A 31 18.08 -3.25 -15.66
N PRO A 32 18.46 -4.20 -16.52
CA PRO A 32 17.79 -5.50 -16.67
C PRO A 32 17.53 -6.27 -15.37
N LEU A 33 18.36 -6.07 -14.34
CA LEU A 33 18.20 -6.69 -13.02
C LEU A 33 16.93 -6.22 -12.28
N TYR A 34 16.40 -5.06 -12.67
CA TYR A 34 15.29 -4.38 -12.00
C TYR A 34 13.97 -4.48 -12.77
N LYS A 35 14.04 -4.97 -14.02
CA LYS A 35 12.86 -5.33 -14.80
C LYS A 35 12.18 -6.51 -14.11
N ASN A 36 10.85 -6.51 -14.03
CA ASN A 36 9.99 -7.54 -13.43
C ASN A 36 9.54 -7.34 -11.97
N PHE A 37 9.59 -6.12 -11.44
CA PHE A 37 8.98 -5.81 -10.14
C PHE A 37 8.03 -4.61 -10.25
N PHE A 38 6.96 -4.62 -9.47
CA PHE A 38 6.04 -3.50 -9.33
C PHE A 38 5.90 -3.03 -7.89
N PHE A 39 5.37 -1.82 -7.76
CA PHE A 39 4.85 -1.28 -6.51
C PHE A 39 3.33 -1.12 -6.61
N LEU A 40 2.67 -1.26 -5.47
CA LEU A 40 1.24 -1.01 -5.32
C LEU A 40 1.03 -0.17 -4.08
N THR A 41 0.43 1.00 -4.22
CA THR A 41 0.08 1.86 -3.08
C THR A 41 -1.39 2.20 -3.08
N PHE A 42 -2.01 2.05 -1.92
CA PHE A 42 -3.35 2.53 -1.63
C PHE A 42 -3.22 3.79 -0.78
N TYR A 43 -3.77 4.90 -1.26
CA TYR A 43 -3.81 6.17 -0.54
C TYR A 43 -5.25 6.47 -0.13
N ARG A 44 -5.46 6.89 1.12
CA ARG A 44 -6.73 7.42 1.60
C ARG A 44 -6.64 8.91 1.85
N TYR A 45 -7.68 9.62 1.44
CA TYR A 45 -7.79 11.07 1.53
C TYR A 45 -9.11 11.45 2.19
N TYR A 46 -9.07 12.51 3.00
CA TYR A 46 -10.24 13.28 3.31
C TYR A 46 -10.51 14.23 2.15
N GLU A 47 -11.73 14.23 1.65
CA GLU A 47 -12.23 15.27 0.78
C GLU A 47 -12.70 16.43 1.66
N THR A 48 -11.90 17.50 1.71
CA THR A 48 -12.21 18.71 2.47
C THR A 48 -12.42 19.88 1.51
N GLU A 49 -13.63 20.42 1.47
CA GLU A 49 -13.89 21.74 0.87
C GLU A 49 -13.50 22.84 1.88
N PRO A 50 -12.87 23.96 1.50
CA PRO A 50 -12.34 24.36 0.18
C PRO A 50 -10.84 23.98 -0.05
N PHE A 51 -10.20 23.24 0.86
CA PHE A 51 -8.75 23.10 0.93
C PHE A 51 -8.16 21.89 0.16
N GLY A 52 -8.96 21.16 -0.61
CA GLY A 52 -8.50 20.04 -1.44
C GLY A 52 -8.44 18.70 -0.70
N ARG A 53 -7.76 17.71 -1.30
CA ARG A 53 -7.65 16.34 -0.76
C ARG A 53 -6.51 16.26 0.25
N ASN A 54 -6.82 16.01 1.52
CA ASN A 54 -5.84 15.81 2.57
C ASN A 54 -5.56 14.32 2.75
N TYR A 55 -4.34 13.91 2.44
CA TYR A 55 -3.91 12.54 2.56
C TYR A 55 -3.70 12.17 4.04
N PHE A 56 -4.22 11.01 4.47
CA PHE A 56 -4.13 10.62 5.88
C PHE A 56 -3.71 9.18 6.18
N GLU A 57 -3.76 8.26 5.20
CA GLU A 57 -3.23 6.89 5.37
C GLU A 57 -2.71 6.34 4.04
N ASN A 58 -1.59 5.62 4.04
CA ASN A 58 -1.20 4.75 2.92
C ASN A 58 -0.80 3.38 3.38
N LEU A 59 -1.12 2.44 2.52
CA LEU A 59 -0.59 1.10 2.51
C LEU A 59 0.19 0.92 1.21
N SER A 60 1.50 0.70 1.32
CA SER A 60 2.38 0.51 0.17
C SER A 60 3.02 -0.87 0.20
N PHE A 61 2.98 -1.54 -0.95
CA PHE A 61 3.67 -2.78 -1.26
C PHE A 61 4.74 -2.48 -2.32
N GLY A 62 5.92 -3.04 -2.15
CA GLY A 62 7.01 -2.82 -3.11
C GLY A 62 7.88 -4.06 -3.29
N ALA A 63 8.67 -4.02 -4.36
CA ALA A 63 9.47 -5.16 -4.80
C ALA A 63 8.61 -6.43 -5.02
N ILE A 64 7.37 -6.26 -5.50
CA ILE A 64 6.50 -7.40 -5.77
C ILE A 64 6.84 -7.96 -7.16
N PRO A 65 7.22 -9.24 -7.28
CA PRO A 65 7.56 -9.83 -8.58
C PRO A 65 6.36 -9.80 -9.53
N LEU A 66 6.58 -9.40 -10.78
CA LEU A 66 5.60 -9.46 -11.88
C LEU A 66 5.44 -10.90 -12.40
N ARG A 67 5.02 -11.80 -11.52
CA ARG A 67 4.64 -13.19 -11.83
C ARG A 67 3.57 -13.67 -10.87
N LEU A 68 2.74 -14.60 -11.31
CA LEU A 68 1.74 -15.21 -10.43
C LEU A 68 2.40 -15.92 -9.24
N GLY A 69 1.69 -15.91 -8.11
CA GLY A 69 2.13 -16.59 -6.90
C GLY A 69 1.87 -15.81 -5.62
N LYS A 70 2.13 -16.48 -4.50
CA LYS A 70 2.06 -15.90 -3.15
C LYS A 70 3.45 -15.48 -2.71
N PHE A 71 3.56 -14.24 -2.24
CA PHE A 71 4.79 -13.63 -1.78
C PHE A 71 4.63 -13.22 -0.32
N GLU A 72 5.54 -13.67 0.52
CA GLU A 72 5.60 -13.25 1.91
C GLU A 72 6.08 -11.81 2.00
N LEU A 73 5.39 -10.99 2.80
CA LEU A 73 5.75 -9.59 3.00
C LEU A 73 6.68 -9.49 4.20
N LEU A 74 7.93 -9.10 3.98
CA LEU A 74 8.93 -8.98 5.03
C LEU A 74 9.41 -7.53 5.15
N GLY A 75 9.25 -6.96 6.36
CA GLY A 75 10.10 -5.90 6.88
C GLY A 75 10.20 -4.59 6.06
N LYS A 76 11.19 -3.78 6.47
CA LYS A 76 11.31 -2.33 6.24
C LYS A 76 11.20 -1.89 4.78
N SER A 77 10.67 -0.68 4.61
CA SER A 77 10.69 0.06 3.34
C SER A 77 12.13 0.27 2.86
N TYR A 78 12.47 -0.36 1.74
CA TYR A 78 13.64 -0.03 0.93
C TYR A 78 13.17 0.62 -0.37
N GLY A 79 14.07 1.32 -1.08
CA GLY A 79 13.73 1.89 -2.38
C GLY A 79 13.15 0.81 -3.31
N ALA A 80 12.02 1.10 -3.94
CA ALA A 80 11.36 0.17 -4.85
C ALA A 80 12.31 -0.22 -5.99
N CYS A 81 12.11 -1.43 -6.51
CA CYS A 81 12.89 -1.99 -7.61
C CYS A 81 14.36 -2.12 -7.23
N ARG A 82 14.65 -3.13 -6.41
CA ARG A 82 15.96 -3.76 -6.37
C ARG A 82 15.86 -5.28 -6.47
N PRO A 83 16.75 -5.97 -7.20
CA PRO A 83 16.72 -7.43 -7.31
C PRO A 83 16.95 -8.14 -5.97
N ASP A 84 17.61 -7.48 -5.02
CA ASP A 84 17.88 -7.97 -3.67
C ASP A 84 16.76 -7.65 -2.66
N THR A 85 15.77 -6.83 -3.04
CA THR A 85 14.65 -6.51 -2.15
C THR A 85 13.63 -7.63 -2.10
N ILE A 86 13.38 -8.11 -0.89
CA ILE A 86 12.28 -9.01 -0.56
C ILE A 86 10.97 -8.22 -0.69
N PRO A 87 9.87 -8.84 -1.17
CA PRO A 87 8.54 -8.23 -1.15
C PRO A 87 8.25 -7.60 0.21
N MET A 88 7.92 -6.31 0.19
CA MET A 88 7.80 -5.51 1.41
C MET A 88 6.42 -4.87 1.49
N ALA A 89 6.04 -4.51 2.71
CA ALA A 89 4.86 -3.69 2.95
C ALA A 89 5.15 -2.65 4.03
N VAL A 90 4.56 -1.47 3.88
CA VAL A 90 4.67 -0.39 4.86
C VAL A 90 3.34 0.34 4.96
N PHE A 91 3.03 0.78 6.17
CA PHE A 91 1.85 1.58 6.45
C PHE A 91 2.26 2.87 7.15
N PHE A 92 1.73 4.00 6.68
CA PHE A 92 1.90 5.29 7.34
C PHE A 92 0.55 5.96 7.53
N THR A 93 0.47 6.77 8.58
CA THR A 93 -0.64 7.70 8.81
C THR A 93 -0.14 9.13 8.65
N SER A 94 -1.07 10.07 8.47
CA SER A 94 -0.82 11.51 8.46
C SER A 94 -2.08 12.17 8.97
N GLU A 95 -2.03 12.96 10.03
CA GLU A 95 -3.19 13.74 10.47
C GLU A 95 -2.88 15.20 10.22
N TYR A 96 -3.50 15.84 9.21
CA TYR A 96 -3.50 17.30 9.02
C TYR A 96 -2.16 18.02 9.38
N ASP A 97 -1.09 17.74 8.63
CA ASP A 97 0.28 18.27 8.84
C ASP A 97 1.02 17.88 10.13
N ALA A 98 0.38 17.14 11.04
CA ALA A 98 1.08 16.48 12.14
C ALA A 98 1.83 15.24 11.63
N GLY A 99 2.94 14.93 12.30
CA GLY A 99 3.90 13.90 11.88
C GLY A 99 3.27 12.54 11.57
N LYS A 100 3.99 11.72 10.82
CA LYS A 100 3.49 10.42 10.36
C LYS A 100 3.81 9.33 11.37
N ASP A 101 2.82 8.58 11.85
CA ASP A 101 3.13 7.31 12.49
C ASP A 101 3.81 6.41 11.47
N LYS A 102 4.82 5.68 11.92
CA LYS A 102 5.49 4.68 11.10
C LYS A 102 5.16 3.31 11.63
N TYR A 103 4.73 2.45 10.72
CA TYR A 103 4.49 1.05 11.02
C TYR A 103 5.39 0.15 10.20
N GLU A 104 5.74 -1.00 10.77
CA GLU A 104 6.45 -2.07 10.10
C GLU A 104 5.65 -3.37 10.19
N VAL A 105 5.87 -4.29 9.25
CA VAL A 105 5.21 -5.59 9.26
C VAL A 105 5.55 -6.37 10.53
N LEU A 106 4.51 -6.83 11.24
CA LEU A 106 4.65 -7.73 12.39
C LEU A 106 4.96 -9.14 11.89
N LYS A 107 6.24 -9.51 11.90
CA LYS A 107 6.76 -10.75 11.30
C LYS A 107 6.20 -12.05 11.89
N SER A 108 5.66 -12.02 13.11
CA SER A 108 5.02 -13.20 13.74
C SER A 108 3.66 -13.55 13.15
N GLU A 109 3.06 -12.64 12.38
CA GLU A 109 1.75 -12.83 11.75
C GLU A 109 1.88 -13.33 10.30
N LYS A 110 0.75 -13.80 9.74
CA LYS A 110 0.69 -14.17 8.32
C LYS A 110 0.57 -12.91 7.46
N ASN A 111 1.66 -12.54 6.79
CA ASN A 111 1.74 -11.37 5.93
C ASN A 111 2.06 -11.79 4.49
N TYR A 112 1.18 -11.48 3.55
CA TYR A 112 1.38 -11.87 2.15
C TYR A 112 0.69 -10.94 1.17
N ILE A 113 1.18 -11.00 -0.06
CA ILE A 113 0.45 -10.60 -1.26
C ILE A 113 0.42 -11.79 -2.23
N LEU A 114 -0.77 -12.08 -2.76
CA LEU A 114 -1.05 -13.15 -3.71
C LEU A 114 -1.47 -12.51 -5.03
N LEU A 115 -0.76 -12.82 -6.11
CA LEU A 115 -1.13 -12.40 -7.46
C LEU A 115 -1.85 -13.54 -8.17
N ASN A 116 -3.13 -13.30 -8.46
CA ASN A 116 -4.01 -14.26 -9.11
C ASN A 116 -4.14 -14.00 -10.61
N LYS A 117 -3.99 -12.74 -11.05
CA LYS A 117 -4.04 -12.34 -12.45
C LYS A 117 -2.95 -11.33 -12.76
N LEU A 118 -2.31 -11.51 -13.91
CA LEU A 118 -1.35 -10.59 -14.50
C LEU A 118 -1.53 -10.64 -16.01
N ASP A 119 -2.13 -9.58 -16.56
CA ASP A 119 -2.23 -9.39 -18.00
C ASP A 119 -1.19 -8.36 -18.44
N LYS A 120 -0.15 -8.83 -19.11
CA LYS A 120 0.95 -7.99 -19.59
C LYS A 120 0.54 -7.12 -20.79
N ALA A 121 -0.54 -7.44 -21.50
CA ALA A 121 -0.99 -6.63 -22.63
C ALA A 121 -1.76 -5.39 -22.14
N THR A 122 -2.58 -5.55 -21.11
CA THR A 122 -3.39 -4.45 -20.54
C THR A 122 -2.76 -3.79 -19.31
N GLY A 123 -1.72 -4.41 -18.73
CA GLY A 123 -1.14 -4.00 -17.45
C GLY A 123 -2.01 -4.39 -16.25
N LEU A 124 -3.14 -5.07 -16.44
CA LEU A 124 -4.05 -5.44 -15.34
C LEU A 124 -3.38 -6.43 -14.38
N VAL A 125 -3.44 -6.13 -13.09
CA VAL A 125 -3.00 -6.98 -11.98
C VAL A 125 -4.12 -7.12 -10.97
N GLU A 126 -4.43 -8.36 -10.59
CA GLU A 126 -5.44 -8.66 -9.57
C GLU A 126 -4.89 -9.67 -8.57
N GLY A 127 -5.33 -9.54 -7.32
CA GLY A 127 -4.81 -10.36 -6.25
C GLY A 127 -5.51 -10.16 -4.92
N GLU A 128 -4.87 -10.67 -3.88
CA GLU A 128 -5.29 -10.55 -2.49
C GLU A 128 -4.08 -10.23 -1.61
N PHE A 129 -4.26 -9.46 -0.55
CA PHE A 129 -3.23 -9.29 0.48
C PHE A 129 -3.80 -9.46 1.87
N ALA A 130 -2.94 -9.86 2.81
CA ALA A 130 -3.19 -9.75 4.25
C ALA A 130 -1.90 -9.28 4.90
N ALA A 131 -2.00 -8.34 5.84
CA ALA A 131 -0.83 -7.80 6.53
C ALA A 131 -1.21 -7.27 7.91
N THR A 132 -0.35 -7.53 8.88
CA THR A 132 -0.42 -6.96 10.22
C THR A 132 0.80 -6.09 10.45
N PHE A 133 0.56 -4.90 10.95
CA PHE A 133 1.53 -3.85 11.14
C PHE A 133 1.62 -3.49 12.61
N ILE A 134 2.83 -3.29 13.11
CA ILE A 134 3.11 -2.78 14.46
C ILE A 134 3.74 -1.40 14.37
N ARG A 135 3.31 -0.48 15.24
CA ARG A 135 3.83 0.88 15.30
C ARG A 135 5.27 0.87 15.81
N VAL A 136 6.17 1.48 15.04
CA VAL A 136 7.58 1.66 15.40
C VAL A 136 7.95 3.11 15.67
N HIS A 137 7.09 4.04 15.24
CA HIS A 137 7.20 5.46 15.56
C HIS A 137 5.80 6.04 15.74
N LYS A 138 5.59 6.78 16.83
CA LYS A 138 4.34 7.46 17.15
C LYS A 138 4.52 8.97 17.04
N ALA A 139 3.69 9.62 16.25
CA ALA A 139 3.54 11.06 16.20
C ALA A 139 2.86 11.57 17.47
N SER A 140 3.17 12.82 17.86
CA SER A 140 2.82 13.40 19.15
C SER A 140 1.32 13.38 19.48
N ASP A 141 0.47 13.46 18.47
CA ASP A 141 -0.97 13.57 18.55
C ASP A 141 -1.72 12.36 17.98
N SER A 142 -0.99 11.30 17.57
CA SER A 142 -1.63 10.14 16.96
C SER A 142 -2.55 9.39 17.93
N ALA A 143 -3.80 9.24 17.50
CA ALA A 143 -4.83 8.40 18.13
C ALA A 143 -4.86 6.97 17.56
N TYR A 144 -3.99 6.63 16.61
CA TYR A 144 -3.99 5.31 15.99
C TYR A 144 -3.54 4.21 16.97
N PRO A 145 -4.06 2.98 16.81
CA PRO A 145 -3.64 1.84 17.63
C PRO A 145 -2.19 1.45 17.33
N ASP A 146 -1.55 0.78 18.29
CA ASP A 146 -0.19 0.25 18.12
C ASP A 146 -0.12 -0.88 17.09
N THR A 147 -1.24 -1.52 16.79
CA THR A 147 -1.32 -2.61 15.81
C THR A 147 -2.45 -2.34 14.83
N ILE A 148 -2.16 -2.51 13.54
CA ILE A 148 -3.14 -2.38 12.45
C ILE A 148 -3.13 -3.68 11.66
N ARG A 149 -4.31 -4.30 11.53
CA ARG A 149 -4.50 -5.54 10.80
C ARG A 149 -5.38 -5.34 9.59
N PHE A 150 -4.87 -5.76 8.44
CA PHE A 150 -5.61 -5.94 7.21
C PHE A 150 -5.92 -7.43 7.07
N GLN A 151 -7.22 -7.76 7.15
CA GLN A 151 -7.70 -9.10 6.82
C GLN A 151 -7.50 -9.37 5.32
N PRO A 152 -7.56 -10.63 4.87
CA PRO A 152 -7.52 -10.97 3.45
C PRO A 152 -8.44 -10.06 2.63
N SER A 153 -7.84 -9.26 1.76
CA SER A 153 -8.51 -8.20 1.01
C SER A 153 -8.09 -8.27 -0.44
N SER A 154 -9.06 -8.30 -1.34
CA SER A 154 -8.83 -8.32 -2.79
C SER A 154 -8.42 -6.94 -3.31
N PHE A 155 -7.63 -6.92 -4.37
CA PHE A 155 -7.31 -5.70 -5.10
C PHE A 155 -7.31 -5.92 -6.61
N THR A 156 -7.57 -4.83 -7.32
CA THR A 156 -7.43 -4.71 -8.77
C THR A 156 -6.66 -3.41 -9.04
N ALA A 157 -5.64 -3.48 -9.89
CA ALA A 157 -4.82 -2.35 -10.27
C ALA A 157 -4.32 -2.48 -11.72
N PHE A 158 -3.93 -1.36 -12.33
CA PHE A 158 -3.34 -1.32 -13.66
C PHE A 158 -1.91 -0.82 -13.56
N VAL A 159 -0.98 -1.59 -14.10
CA VAL A 159 0.42 -1.24 -14.26
C VAL A 159 0.57 -0.45 -15.56
N GLY A 160 0.63 0.87 -15.45
CA GLY A 160 0.76 1.77 -16.60
C GLY A 160 0.98 3.20 -16.13
N ALA A 161 1.66 4.00 -16.95
CA ALA A 161 1.91 5.40 -16.66
C ALA A 161 0.57 6.13 -16.43
N LYS A 162 0.55 7.07 -15.47
CA LYS A 162 -0.45 8.14 -15.49
C LYS A 162 -0.46 8.73 -16.90
N GLU A 163 -1.61 8.74 -17.56
CA GLU A 163 -1.88 9.80 -18.52
C GLU A 163 -1.86 11.16 -17.78
#